data_AF-A0A6H1PB64-F1
#
_entry.id   AF-A0A6H1PB64-F1
#
_cell.length_a   1.000
_cell.length_b   1.000
_cell.length_c   1.000
_cell.angle_alpha   90.00
_cell.angle_beta   90.00
_cell.angle_gamma   90.00
#
_symmetry.space_group_name_H-M   'P 1'
#
loop_
_entity.id
_entity.type
_entity.pdbx_description
1 polymer ?
#
loop_
_entity_poly.entity_id
_entity_poly.type
_entity_poly.pdbx_seq_one_letter_code
_entity_poly.pdbx_strand_id
1 'polypeptide(L)'
;MPPEVEKKAVRVLSIFRETRAVYLFPVVMKEIGGKKWGYINAKGKQILPNSYEHAEDFQENDLAIVSLMDKSGIINAQGYIIVQPKYDTINPFSEGRAVVNDPQGFKVIDESGKEITDRAYSIIVGEYKEGRVRAVEKDEHGRYLYGYLNKRGKVVIPITFEAASDFDQGKAIVKTKDGSFQLIDLTGKILQAYPYAYVSNYGQGLLAFKENKDGKIGYIDEQGKIVIEPKFSSAESFIDGRAIVSLSDNNREQYGVIDRTGHYVIKPNYNQILYLDEGRFAIGKEMDPKLPCMRSIYALADSGGHILTGFIFNGITNFQDGLASVSDAQHTYFIDKLGKRIEQLPMVRGSGSLSFEKTLIKGDVDERLNYFNQNGELLWKQATIVPLNNNYTVVEQKYKPNKDYLVYFPQIEGMKIHQEKVNHALKELAGVKTMPAHTQLESNYTGDFEVTLYEKNLLVIKITGYDYPFCAAHGMPVEKYAHINLKTGSIYQLKDLFKSGSPYVKVISDMIGDQIKSNEKYSSYLFPDEYHGIQADQPFFISEAGLNIYFNPYEIAAFAAGFPTFTIPFEDLKNIINGNSEFWKSFH
;
A
#
# COMPACT_ATOMS: atom_id res chain seq x y z
N MET A 1 -20.92 -14.80 37.78
CA MET A 1 -21.05 -15.85 36.73
C MET A 1 -20.90 -17.21 37.40
N PRO A 2 -21.58 -18.28 36.95
CA PRO A 2 -21.52 -19.57 37.61
C PRO A 2 -20.13 -20.23 37.44
N PRO A 3 -19.60 -20.95 38.45
CA PRO A 3 -18.26 -21.57 38.45
C PRO A 3 -18.00 -22.64 37.39
N GLU A 4 -18.99 -22.96 36.54
CA GLU A 4 -18.87 -23.96 35.47
C GLU A 4 -18.44 -23.38 34.11
N VAL A 5 -18.63 -22.07 33.88
CA VAL A 5 -18.13 -21.39 32.66
C VAL A 5 -16.60 -21.25 32.73
N GLU A 6 -16.06 -21.05 33.94
CA GLU A 6 -14.63 -20.94 34.21
C GLU A 6 -13.90 -22.27 33.98
N LYS A 7 -14.53 -23.41 34.31
CA LYS A 7 -13.95 -24.74 34.06
C LYS A 7 -13.95 -25.16 32.58
N LYS A 8 -14.88 -24.67 31.76
CA LYS A 8 -14.83 -24.88 30.29
C LYS A 8 -13.78 -24.00 29.63
N ALA A 9 -13.58 -22.77 30.10
CA ALA A 9 -12.50 -21.89 29.62
C ALA A 9 -11.11 -22.45 29.97
N VAL A 10 -10.91 -22.96 31.18
CA VAL A 10 -9.63 -23.53 31.62
C VAL A 10 -9.28 -24.85 30.90
N ARG A 11 -10.26 -25.66 30.48
CA ARG A 11 -10.00 -26.90 29.75
C ARG A 11 -9.55 -26.67 28.31
N VAL A 12 -10.04 -25.62 27.65
CA VAL A 12 -9.56 -25.19 26.31
C VAL A 12 -8.13 -24.62 26.39
N LEU A 13 -7.78 -23.96 27.50
CA LEU A 13 -6.43 -23.43 27.74
C LEU A 13 -5.39 -24.50 28.10
N SER A 14 -5.83 -25.67 28.60
CA SER A 14 -4.92 -26.76 29.00
C SER A 14 -4.38 -27.63 27.85
N ILE A 15 -4.87 -27.44 26.62
CA ILE A 15 -4.40 -28.15 25.41
C ILE A 15 -3.27 -27.37 24.69
N PHE A 16 -2.98 -26.13 25.10
CA PHE A 16 -1.96 -25.25 24.49
C PHE A 16 -0.64 -25.19 25.27
N ARG A 17 -0.13 -26.33 25.72
CA ARG A 17 1.22 -26.42 26.28
C ARG A 17 2.04 -27.52 25.63
N GLU A 18 2.30 -27.37 24.34
CA GLU A 18 3.50 -27.91 23.73
C GLU A 18 4.16 -26.83 22.85
N THR A 19 5.32 -26.37 23.33
CA THR A 19 6.37 -25.56 22.68
C THR A 19 6.11 -24.09 22.33
N ARG A 20 6.84 -23.22 23.05
CA ARG A 20 7.57 -22.00 22.63
C ARG A 20 7.05 -21.25 21.37
N ALA A 21 6.67 -19.99 21.58
CA ALA A 21 6.39 -18.94 20.60
C ALA A 21 5.40 -19.33 19.47
N VAL A 22 4.11 -19.22 19.74
CA VAL A 22 3.09 -19.28 18.69
C VAL A 22 3.08 -17.93 17.98
N TYR A 23 3.87 -17.81 16.91
CA TYR A 23 3.76 -16.67 16.01
C TYR A 23 2.51 -16.81 15.14
N LEU A 24 1.84 -15.67 14.92
CA LEU A 24 0.68 -15.54 14.06
C LEU A 24 1.08 -14.74 12.81
N PHE A 25 0.53 -15.14 11.67
CA PHE A 25 0.82 -14.55 10.37
C PHE A 25 -0.50 -14.13 9.71
N PRO A 26 -0.62 -12.87 9.24
CA PRO A 26 -1.86 -12.38 8.67
C PRO A 26 -2.18 -13.11 7.38
N VAL A 27 -3.44 -13.44 7.17
CA VAL A 27 -3.94 -14.04 5.93
C VAL A 27 -5.17 -13.32 5.46
N VAL A 28 -5.32 -13.23 4.15
CA VAL A 28 -6.48 -12.59 3.52
C VAL A 28 -7.31 -13.63 2.76
N MET A 29 -8.63 -13.54 2.90
CA MET A 29 -9.59 -14.36 2.18
C MET A 29 -10.56 -13.45 1.42
N LYS A 30 -10.93 -13.87 0.20
CA LYS A 30 -12.04 -13.24 -0.52
C LYS A 30 -13.35 -13.83 -0.01
N GLU A 31 -14.23 -12.97 0.48
CA GLU A 31 -15.58 -13.33 0.91
C GLU A 31 -16.61 -12.44 0.20
N ILE A 32 -17.91 -12.72 0.40
CA ILE A 32 -18.96 -11.82 -0.08
C ILE A 32 -18.88 -10.52 0.73
N GLY A 33 -18.84 -9.38 0.04
CA GLY A 33 -18.66 -8.06 0.65
C GLY A 33 -17.19 -7.69 0.91
N GLY A 34 -16.24 -8.44 0.36
CA GLY A 34 -14.85 -8.00 0.25
C GLY A 34 -13.81 -8.93 0.85
N LYS A 35 -12.58 -8.42 0.91
CA LYS A 35 -11.45 -9.10 1.54
C LYS A 35 -11.60 -9.02 3.06
N LYS A 36 -11.43 -10.16 3.72
CA LYS A 36 -11.35 -10.24 5.18
C LYS A 36 -10.03 -10.83 5.61
N TRP A 37 -9.45 -10.26 6.66
CA TRP A 37 -8.18 -10.66 7.22
C TRP A 37 -8.37 -11.46 8.50
N GLY A 38 -7.53 -12.48 8.66
CA GLY A 38 -7.41 -13.31 9.85
C GLY A 38 -5.94 -13.68 10.08
N TYR A 39 -5.67 -14.69 10.92
CA TYR A 39 -4.30 -15.11 11.19
C TYR A 39 -4.14 -16.62 11.23
N ILE A 40 -3.05 -17.13 10.66
CA ILE A 40 -2.59 -18.52 10.74
C ILE A 40 -1.41 -18.65 11.71
N ASN A 41 -1.15 -19.87 12.20
CA ASN A 41 0.11 -20.18 12.88
C ASN A 41 1.20 -20.62 11.88
N ALA A 42 2.41 -20.89 12.40
CA ALA A 42 3.56 -21.40 11.64
C ALA A 42 3.35 -22.78 10.95
N LYS A 43 2.21 -23.46 11.16
CA LYS A 43 1.85 -24.70 10.46
C LYS A 43 0.79 -24.47 9.37
N GLY A 44 0.46 -23.22 9.05
CA GLY A 44 -0.59 -22.89 8.07
C GLY A 44 -2.02 -23.03 8.60
N LYS A 45 -2.21 -23.35 9.89
CA LYS A 45 -3.54 -23.53 10.48
C LYS A 45 -4.09 -22.17 10.93
N GLN A 46 -5.31 -21.85 10.50
CA GLN A 46 -6.04 -20.67 10.96
C GLN A 46 -6.28 -20.71 12.48
N ILE A 47 -5.91 -19.62 13.15
CA ILE A 47 -6.05 -19.41 14.60
C ILE A 47 -7.05 -18.29 14.89
N LEU A 48 -6.90 -17.14 14.22
CA LEU A 48 -7.86 -16.04 14.31
C LEU A 48 -8.74 -16.03 13.06
N PRO A 49 -10.08 -15.91 13.21
CA PRO A 49 -11.01 -15.92 12.09
C PRO A 49 -10.80 -14.70 11.18
N ASN A 50 -11.29 -14.78 9.94
CA ASN A 50 -11.24 -13.67 8.99
C ASN A 50 -12.33 -12.64 9.35
N SER A 51 -12.08 -11.81 10.35
CA SER A 51 -13.05 -10.81 10.80
C SER A 51 -12.62 -9.37 10.54
N TYR A 52 -11.34 -9.15 10.28
CA TYR A 52 -10.77 -7.81 10.15
C TYR A 52 -10.90 -7.28 8.71
N GLU A 53 -11.06 -5.97 8.56
CA GLU A 53 -10.98 -5.29 7.26
C GLU A 53 -9.52 -5.20 6.78
N HIS A 54 -8.59 -5.02 7.73
CA HIS A 54 -7.16 -5.09 7.52
C HIS A 54 -6.45 -5.65 8.75
N ALA A 55 -5.33 -6.34 8.54
CA ALA A 55 -4.50 -6.90 9.60
C ALA A 55 -3.03 -6.86 9.19
N GLU A 56 -2.20 -6.22 10.02
CA GLU A 56 -0.76 -6.13 9.81
C GLU A 56 0.00 -7.33 10.37
N ASP A 57 1.28 -7.45 10.01
CA ASP A 57 2.17 -8.46 10.61
C ASP A 57 2.38 -8.18 12.11
N PHE A 58 2.57 -9.25 12.89
CA PHE A 58 2.94 -9.12 14.30
C PHE A 58 4.38 -8.60 14.43
N GLN A 59 4.51 -7.46 15.08
CA GLN A 59 5.80 -6.79 15.31
C GLN A 59 6.65 -7.55 16.35
N GLU A 60 7.87 -7.07 16.60
CA GLU A 60 8.80 -7.64 17.59
C GLU A 60 8.25 -7.63 19.02
N ASN A 61 7.33 -6.70 19.34
CA ASN A 61 6.65 -6.63 20.63
C ASN A 61 5.39 -7.52 20.70
N ASP A 62 5.17 -8.40 19.73
CA ASP A 62 4.03 -9.32 19.64
C ASP A 62 2.66 -8.62 19.60
N LEU A 63 2.64 -7.37 19.13
CA LEU A 63 1.43 -6.62 18.81
C LEU A 63 1.22 -6.54 17.29
N ALA A 64 -0.04 -6.51 16.88
CA ALA A 64 -0.44 -6.25 15.50
C ALA A 64 -1.54 -5.19 15.46
N ILE A 65 -1.46 -4.33 14.45
CA ILE A 65 -2.48 -3.33 14.16
C ILE A 65 -3.55 -3.99 13.29
N VAL A 66 -4.82 -3.79 13.64
CA VAL A 66 -5.97 -4.34 12.91
C VAL A 66 -7.02 -3.27 12.72
N SER A 67 -7.77 -3.34 11.62
CA SER A 67 -8.90 -2.44 11.37
C SER A 67 -10.25 -3.15 11.35
N LEU A 68 -11.24 -2.46 11.91
CA LEU A 68 -12.65 -2.82 11.92
C LEU A 68 -13.48 -1.54 11.86
N MET A 69 -14.51 -1.50 11.02
CA MET A 69 -15.41 -0.34 10.87
C MET A 69 -14.64 0.96 10.59
N ASP A 70 -13.67 0.90 9.67
CA ASP A 70 -12.81 2.03 9.28
C ASP A 70 -11.97 2.63 10.43
N LYS A 71 -11.83 1.91 11.55
CA LYS A 71 -11.01 2.32 12.70
C LYS A 71 -9.92 1.32 12.99
N SER A 72 -8.79 1.83 13.45
CA SER A 72 -7.61 1.07 13.82
C SER A 72 -7.59 0.77 15.32
N GLY A 73 -7.22 -0.48 15.65
CA GLY A 73 -7.01 -1.00 17.00
C GLY A 73 -5.77 -1.88 17.06
N ILE A 74 -5.49 -2.46 18.23
CA ILE A 74 -4.31 -3.31 18.47
C ILE A 74 -4.75 -4.62 19.10
N ILE A 75 -4.19 -5.72 18.61
CA ILE A 75 -4.30 -7.04 19.23
C ILE A 75 -2.92 -7.57 19.62
N ASN A 76 -2.88 -8.50 20.57
CA ASN A 76 -1.67 -9.27 20.87
C ASN A 76 -1.66 -10.62 20.15
N ALA A 77 -0.56 -11.37 20.25
CA ALA A 77 -0.37 -12.67 19.60
C ALA A 77 -1.36 -13.78 20.04
N GLN A 78 -2.16 -13.56 21.09
CA GLN A 78 -3.25 -14.46 21.46
C GLN A 78 -4.60 -14.04 20.87
N GLY A 79 -4.66 -12.93 20.14
CA GLY A 79 -5.87 -12.34 19.59
C GLY A 79 -6.66 -11.49 20.58
N TYR A 80 -6.12 -11.19 21.76
CA TYR A 80 -6.77 -10.29 22.70
C TYR A 80 -6.63 -8.85 22.22
N ILE A 81 -7.76 -8.12 22.22
CA ILE A 81 -7.78 -6.69 21.91
C ILE A 81 -7.11 -5.92 23.05
N ILE A 82 -5.99 -5.27 22.74
CA ILE A 82 -5.28 -4.34 23.62
C ILE A 82 -5.87 -2.94 23.49
N VAL A 83 -6.12 -2.51 22.24
CA VAL A 83 -6.79 -1.24 21.92
C VAL A 83 -7.99 -1.53 21.04
N GLN A 84 -9.18 -1.17 21.51
CA GLN A 84 -10.40 -1.23 20.71
C GLN A 84 -10.25 -0.33 19.46
N PRO A 85 -10.74 -0.76 18.28
CA PRO A 85 -10.78 0.06 17.08
C PRO A 85 -11.44 1.41 17.37
N LYS A 86 -10.64 2.48 17.40
CA LYS A 86 -11.13 3.84 17.72
C LYS A 86 -10.32 4.96 17.07
N TYR A 87 -9.06 4.70 16.73
CA TYR A 87 -8.20 5.66 16.04
C TYR A 87 -8.46 5.59 14.54
N ASP A 88 -8.26 6.69 13.84
CA ASP A 88 -8.29 6.69 12.38
C ASP A 88 -7.11 5.85 11.86
N THR A 89 -5.90 6.16 12.31
CA THR A 89 -4.70 5.35 12.05
C THR A 89 -3.87 5.11 13.31
N ILE A 90 -3.09 4.03 13.28
CA ILE A 90 -2.03 3.71 14.22
C ILE A 90 -0.79 3.40 13.39
N ASN A 91 0.32 4.10 13.61
CA ASN A 91 1.60 3.76 12.99
C ASN A 91 2.26 2.57 13.70
N PRO A 92 3.16 1.83 13.04
CA PRO A 92 3.94 0.78 13.68
C PRO A 92 4.63 1.24 14.98
N PHE A 93 4.81 0.29 15.91
CA PHE A 93 5.52 0.53 17.15
C PHE A 93 7.03 0.66 16.87
N SER A 94 7.59 1.78 17.29
CA SER A 94 9.02 2.06 17.27
C SER A 94 9.47 2.37 18.69
N GLU A 95 10.50 1.67 19.15
CA GLU A 95 10.99 1.76 20.53
C GLU A 95 9.88 1.64 21.62
N GLY A 96 8.84 0.86 21.36
CA GLY A 96 7.69 0.67 22.27
C GLY A 96 6.72 1.85 22.31
N ARG A 97 6.67 2.67 21.25
CA ARG A 97 5.71 3.77 21.07
C ARG A 97 5.07 3.70 19.70
N ALA A 98 3.80 4.05 19.61
CA ALA A 98 3.09 4.23 18.35
C ALA A 98 2.47 5.62 18.28
N VAL A 99 2.51 6.21 17.09
CA VAL A 99 1.79 7.44 16.78
C VAL A 99 0.38 7.07 16.34
N VAL A 100 -0.63 7.73 16.89
CA VAL A 100 -2.04 7.52 16.54
C VAL A 100 -2.66 8.84 16.16
N ASN A 101 -3.71 8.81 15.33
CA ASN A 101 -4.53 9.98 15.09
C ASN A 101 -6.02 9.69 15.26
N ASP A 102 -6.75 10.73 15.62
CA ASP A 102 -8.21 10.78 15.65
C ASP A 102 -8.65 12.22 15.25
N PRO A 103 -9.95 12.56 15.25
CA PRO A 103 -10.40 13.91 14.90
C PRO A 103 -9.84 15.05 15.77
N GLN A 104 -9.23 14.76 16.93
CA GLN A 104 -8.58 15.76 17.79
C GLN A 104 -7.14 16.06 17.37
N GLY A 105 -6.52 15.21 16.55
CA GLY A 105 -5.13 15.33 16.08
C GLY A 105 -4.27 14.11 16.42
N PHE A 106 -2.95 14.30 16.37
CA PHE A 106 -1.97 13.23 16.57
C PHE A 106 -1.54 13.10 18.03
N LYS A 107 -1.41 11.87 18.52
CA LYS A 107 -1.03 11.52 19.89
C LYS A 107 -0.01 10.38 19.88
N VAL A 108 0.61 10.10 21.02
CA VAL A 108 1.49 8.93 21.19
C VAL A 108 0.91 7.99 22.23
N ILE A 109 0.88 6.69 21.92
CA ILE A 109 0.53 5.62 22.87
C ILE A 109 1.76 4.75 23.20
N ASP A 110 1.72 4.09 24.36
CA ASP A 110 2.59 2.96 24.68
C ASP A 110 2.00 1.60 24.24
N GLU A 111 2.73 0.52 24.45
CA GLU A 111 2.34 -0.86 24.09
C GLU A 111 1.10 -1.37 24.84
N SER A 112 0.74 -0.75 25.97
CA SER A 112 -0.52 -1.05 26.66
C SER A 112 -1.73 -0.33 26.05
N GLY A 113 -1.49 0.53 25.06
CA GLY A 113 -2.52 1.39 24.46
C GLY A 113 -2.78 2.68 25.24
N LYS A 114 -1.98 2.98 26.25
CA LYS A 114 -2.14 4.20 27.06
C LYS A 114 -1.60 5.39 26.29
N GLU A 115 -2.41 6.44 26.13
CA GLU A 115 -1.96 7.75 25.63
C GLU A 115 -0.95 8.37 26.61
N ILE A 116 0.24 8.72 26.08
CA ILE A 116 1.38 9.25 26.85
C ILE A 116 1.53 10.76 26.65
N THR A 117 1.05 11.32 25.55
CA THR A 117 0.97 12.77 25.33
C THR A 117 -0.18 13.39 26.11
N ASP A 118 0.03 14.56 26.74
CA ASP A 118 -1.04 15.23 27.51
C ASP A 118 -2.07 15.97 26.64
N ARG A 119 -1.78 16.14 25.35
CA ARG A 119 -2.62 16.82 24.36
C ARG A 119 -2.39 16.24 22.96
N ALA A 120 -3.31 16.52 22.05
CA ALA A 120 -3.11 16.26 20.63
C ALA A 120 -2.23 17.35 19.99
N TYR A 121 -1.47 16.97 18.96
CA TYR A 121 -0.63 17.82 18.12
C TYR A 121 -1.20 17.91 16.70
N SER A 122 -0.88 18.98 15.98
CA SER A 122 -1.30 19.11 14.57
C SER A 122 -0.83 17.93 13.73
N ILE A 123 0.45 17.56 13.84
CA ILE A 123 1.04 16.35 13.22
C ILE A 123 2.16 15.80 14.13
N ILE A 124 2.29 14.48 14.20
CA ILE A 124 3.52 13.83 14.67
C ILE A 124 4.09 13.05 13.47
N VAL A 125 5.33 13.38 13.08
CA VAL A 125 5.92 12.90 11.83
C VAL A 125 6.97 11.84 12.11
N GLY A 126 6.80 10.70 11.45
CA GLY A 126 7.72 9.57 11.53
C GLY A 126 7.54 8.72 12.78
N GLU A 127 8.60 8.01 13.12
CA GLU A 127 8.67 7.03 14.19
C GLU A 127 9.65 7.49 15.27
N TYR A 128 9.63 6.83 16.43
CA TYR A 128 10.65 7.07 17.45
C TYR A 128 12.01 6.57 16.98
N LYS A 129 12.98 7.48 16.94
CA LYS A 129 14.40 7.19 16.73
C LYS A 129 15.24 7.83 17.83
N GLU A 130 16.08 7.02 18.47
CA GLU A 130 16.92 7.42 19.60
C GLU A 130 16.14 8.10 20.72
N GLY A 131 14.92 7.60 20.98
CA GLY A 131 14.01 8.13 21.99
C GLY A 131 13.41 9.50 21.66
N ARG A 132 13.40 9.91 20.39
CA ARG A 132 12.78 11.15 19.91
C ARG A 132 11.81 10.89 18.77
N VAL A 133 10.76 11.70 18.69
CA VAL A 133 9.86 11.79 17.52
C VAL A 133 9.54 13.26 17.25
N ARG A 134 9.33 13.62 15.99
CA ARG A 134 9.06 15.01 15.58
C ARG A 134 7.59 15.37 15.81
N ALA A 135 7.34 16.42 16.58
CA ALA A 135 6.03 17.02 16.72
C ALA A 135 5.96 18.33 15.94
N VAL A 136 4.82 18.56 15.30
CA VAL A 136 4.59 19.68 14.42
C VAL A 136 3.35 20.46 14.88
N GLU A 137 3.48 21.78 14.89
CA GLU A 137 2.36 22.70 15.15
C GLU A 137 2.34 23.81 14.10
N LYS A 138 1.16 24.40 13.89
CA LYS A 138 1.04 25.63 13.09
C LYS A 138 1.31 26.85 13.97
N ASP A 139 2.09 27.79 13.46
CA ASP A 139 2.19 29.12 14.05
C ASP A 139 0.97 29.99 13.68
N GLU A 140 0.94 31.23 14.19
CA GLU A 140 -0.14 32.20 13.97
C GLU A 140 -0.38 32.53 12.48
N HIS A 141 0.60 32.24 11.61
CA HIS A 141 0.53 32.47 10.17
C HIS A 141 0.26 31.17 9.39
N GLY A 142 -0.06 30.08 10.09
CA GLY A 142 -0.33 28.78 9.50
C GLY A 142 0.92 28.01 9.05
N ARG A 143 2.14 28.47 9.40
CA ARG A 143 3.39 27.77 9.04
C ARG A 143 3.62 26.60 9.98
N TYR A 144 4.04 25.47 9.44
CA TYR A 144 4.43 24.30 10.22
C TYR A 144 5.79 24.52 10.89
N LEU A 145 5.82 24.38 12.21
CA LEU A 145 7.03 24.41 13.02
C LEU A 145 7.26 23.03 13.65
N TYR A 146 8.52 22.65 13.76
CA TYR A 146 8.98 21.34 14.23
C TYR A 146 9.68 21.47 15.57
N GLY A 147 9.45 20.49 16.44
CA GLY A 147 10.20 20.21 17.66
C GLY A 147 10.22 18.71 17.92
N TYR A 148 10.68 18.30 19.10
CA TYR A 148 10.81 16.87 19.40
C TYR A 148 10.19 16.49 20.75
N LEU A 149 9.44 15.40 20.73
CA LEU A 149 8.93 14.72 21.92
C LEU A 149 9.91 13.65 22.37
N ASN A 150 9.99 13.41 23.67
CA ASN A 150 10.64 12.21 24.22
C ASN A 150 9.65 11.03 24.31
N LYS A 151 10.12 9.86 24.73
CA LYS A 151 9.27 8.66 24.95
C LYS A 151 8.24 8.81 26.07
N ARG A 152 8.26 9.90 26.83
CA ARG A 152 7.24 10.25 27.83
C ARG A 152 6.22 11.25 27.27
N GLY A 153 6.21 11.47 25.94
CA GLY A 153 5.25 12.35 25.26
C GLY A 153 5.46 13.83 25.55
N LYS A 154 6.58 14.22 26.18
CA LYS A 154 6.88 15.61 26.53
C LYS A 154 7.75 16.25 25.46
N VAL A 155 7.44 17.49 25.10
CA VAL A 155 8.31 18.34 24.28
C VAL A 155 9.62 18.56 25.05
N VAL A 156 10.73 18.05 24.51
CA VAL A 156 12.08 18.22 25.08
C VAL A 156 12.97 19.11 24.23
N ILE A 157 12.62 19.28 22.95
CA ILE A 157 13.21 20.28 22.07
C ILE A 157 12.04 21.12 21.54
N PRO A 158 12.04 22.45 21.76
CA PRO A 158 10.92 23.33 21.42
C PRO A 158 10.47 23.25 19.95
N ILE A 159 9.16 23.44 19.73
CA ILE A 159 8.55 23.45 18.40
C ILE A 159 8.76 24.81 17.74
N THR A 160 9.98 25.05 17.26
CA THR A 160 10.42 26.37 16.75
C THR A 160 11.11 26.32 15.39
N PHE A 161 11.48 25.14 14.89
CA PHE A 161 12.23 24.97 13.65
C PHE A 161 11.31 24.96 12.42
N GLU A 162 11.77 25.45 11.28
CA GLU A 162 11.03 25.36 10.00
C GLU A 162 11.14 23.96 9.36
N ALA A 163 12.19 23.21 9.71
CA ALA A 163 12.38 21.82 9.32
C ALA A 163 13.24 21.08 10.34
N ALA A 164 13.07 19.75 10.42
CA ALA A 164 13.78 18.88 11.35
C ALA A 164 13.93 17.46 10.77
N SER A 165 15.15 16.91 10.79
CA SER A 165 15.42 15.51 10.45
C SER A 165 15.12 14.57 11.61
N ASP A 166 15.11 13.25 11.38
CA ASP A 166 15.24 12.32 12.51
C ASP A 166 16.62 12.42 13.15
N PHE A 167 16.73 11.91 14.38
CA PHE A 167 18.01 11.68 15.02
C PHE A 167 18.67 10.42 14.47
N ASP A 168 19.97 10.53 14.20
CA ASP A 168 20.87 9.42 13.86
C ASP A 168 22.23 9.66 14.53
N GLN A 169 22.75 8.65 15.21
CA GLN A 169 23.99 8.71 16.00
C GLN A 169 24.04 9.91 16.98
N GLY A 170 22.91 10.19 17.64
CA GLY A 170 22.74 11.25 18.62
C GLY A 170 22.59 12.66 18.07
N LYS A 171 22.45 12.81 16.73
CA LYS A 171 22.46 14.11 16.05
C LYS A 171 21.31 14.27 15.07
N ALA A 172 20.86 15.50 14.89
CA ALA A 172 19.85 15.85 13.90
C ALA A 172 20.18 17.19 13.23
N ILE A 173 19.72 17.38 12.01
CA ILE A 173 19.78 18.64 11.28
C ILE A 173 18.43 19.33 11.38
N VAL A 174 18.46 20.59 11.79
CA VAL A 174 17.29 21.46 11.89
C VAL A 174 17.50 22.73 11.10
N LYS A 175 16.39 23.31 10.60
CA LYS A 175 16.40 24.61 9.92
C LYS A 175 15.68 25.63 10.78
N THR A 176 16.34 26.74 11.10
CA THR A 176 15.75 27.83 11.89
C THR A 176 15.01 28.84 11.01
N LYS A 177 14.23 29.73 11.64
CA LYS A 177 13.41 30.75 10.97
C LYS A 177 14.22 31.80 10.19
N ASP A 178 15.50 31.95 10.50
CA ASP A 178 16.43 32.79 9.74
C ASP A 178 16.98 32.09 8.48
N GLY A 179 16.56 30.85 8.25
CA GLY A 179 16.98 30.02 7.12
C GLY A 179 18.26 29.23 7.35
N SER A 180 18.95 29.40 8.49
CA SER A 180 20.19 28.67 8.77
C SER A 180 19.95 27.20 9.13
N PHE A 181 20.89 26.33 8.76
CA PHE A 181 20.89 24.92 9.13
C PHE A 181 21.79 24.72 10.36
N GLN A 182 21.35 23.91 11.31
CA GLN A 182 22.07 23.64 12.55
C GLN A 182 22.11 22.15 12.83
N LEU A 183 23.28 21.65 13.22
CA LEU A 183 23.46 20.33 13.81
C LEU A 183 23.19 20.43 15.31
N ILE A 184 22.25 19.64 15.81
CA ILE A 184 21.88 19.60 17.24
C ILE A 184 22.10 18.21 17.82
N ASP A 185 22.33 18.13 19.12
CA ASP A 185 22.32 16.87 19.87
C ASP A 185 20.91 16.52 20.40
N LEU A 186 20.78 15.36 21.05
CA LEU A 186 19.51 14.87 21.64
C LEU A 186 18.91 15.80 22.72
N THR A 187 19.68 16.75 23.25
CA THR A 187 19.19 17.77 24.20
C THR A 187 18.70 19.04 23.50
N GLY A 188 18.93 19.16 22.19
CA GLY A 188 18.67 20.36 21.41
C GLY A 188 19.82 21.37 21.46
N LYS A 189 20.98 21.01 22.04
CA LYS A 189 22.15 21.88 22.05
C LYS A 189 22.71 21.95 20.63
N ILE A 190 22.94 23.17 20.17
CA ILE A 190 23.59 23.44 18.88
C ILE A 190 25.06 23.01 18.99
N LEU A 191 25.43 22.07 18.12
CA LEU A 191 26.80 21.59 17.95
C LEU A 191 27.54 22.39 16.88
N GLN A 192 26.84 22.71 15.78
CA GLN A 192 27.39 23.49 14.66
C GLN A 192 26.27 24.19 13.89
N ALA A 193 26.57 25.36 13.31
CA ALA A 193 25.71 26.05 12.36
C ALA A 193 26.36 26.09 10.97
N TYR A 194 25.54 26.02 9.93
CA TYR A 194 25.97 25.95 8.55
C TYR A 194 25.35 27.10 7.73
N PRO A 195 26.16 27.97 7.11
CA PRO A 195 25.68 29.08 6.30
C PRO A 195 25.41 28.65 4.85
N TYR A 196 24.69 27.55 4.66
CA TYR A 196 24.42 26.95 3.35
C TYR A 196 22.93 27.00 3.01
N ALA A 197 22.62 27.08 1.72
CA ALA A 197 21.23 27.07 1.24
C ALA A 197 20.53 25.72 1.49
N TYR A 198 21.31 24.63 1.62
CA TYR A 198 20.84 23.30 1.95
C TYR A 198 21.92 22.51 2.69
N VAL A 199 21.51 21.75 3.70
CA VAL A 199 22.29 20.70 4.35
C VAL A 199 21.36 19.49 4.51
N SER A 200 21.83 18.31 4.13
CA SER A 200 21.08 17.05 4.24
C SER A 200 20.91 16.61 5.69
N ASN A 201 20.18 15.52 5.90
CA ASN A 201 20.16 14.82 7.18
C ASN A 201 21.56 14.37 7.59
N TYR A 202 21.73 14.10 8.89
CA TYR A 202 22.96 13.51 9.40
C TYR A 202 23.18 12.10 8.83
N GLY A 203 24.41 11.82 8.37
CA GLY A 203 24.80 10.51 7.83
C GLY A 203 26.29 10.25 7.99
N GLN A 204 26.64 9.37 8.93
CA GLN A 204 28.02 8.87 9.18
C GLN A 204 29.15 9.94 9.19
N GLY A 205 28.83 11.18 9.57
CA GLY A 205 29.77 12.30 9.68
C GLY A 205 30.08 13.07 8.39
N LEU A 206 29.38 12.82 7.27
CA LEU A 206 29.45 13.65 6.06
C LEU A 206 28.05 14.09 5.64
N LEU A 207 27.87 15.39 5.46
CA LEU A 207 26.58 16.01 5.14
C LEU A 207 26.62 16.54 3.71
N ALA A 208 25.64 16.15 2.89
CA ALA A 208 25.48 16.75 1.57
C ALA A 208 25.03 18.20 1.73
N PHE A 209 25.61 19.13 0.96
CA PHE A 209 25.30 20.55 1.07
C PHE A 209 25.23 21.25 -0.28
N LYS A 210 24.53 22.39 -0.33
CA LYS A 210 24.56 23.34 -1.46
C LYS A 210 24.88 24.73 -0.95
N GLU A 211 25.80 25.42 -1.60
CA GLU A 211 26.09 26.83 -1.31
C GLU A 211 24.87 27.71 -1.60
N ASN A 212 24.27 27.51 -2.79
CA ASN A 212 23.13 28.29 -3.28
C ASN A 212 21.99 27.35 -3.70
N LYS A 213 20.76 27.86 -3.81
CA LYS A 213 19.57 27.06 -4.15
C LYS A 213 19.71 26.25 -5.45
N ASP A 214 20.32 26.87 -6.47
CA ASP A 214 20.56 26.26 -7.79
C ASP A 214 21.96 25.63 -7.91
N GLY A 215 22.71 25.57 -6.80
CA GLY A 215 24.06 25.03 -6.76
C GLY A 215 24.12 23.51 -6.93
N LYS A 216 25.31 23.03 -7.30
CA LYS A 216 25.65 21.60 -7.22
C LYS A 216 25.82 21.17 -5.77
N ILE A 217 25.75 19.86 -5.56
CA ILE A 217 25.90 19.24 -4.25
C ILE A 217 27.36 18.80 -4.05
N GLY A 218 27.90 19.15 -2.88
CA GLY A 218 29.16 18.64 -2.35
C GLY A 218 28.92 17.99 -0.98
N TYR A 219 29.99 17.66 -0.26
CA TYR A 219 29.92 17.15 1.11
C TYR A 219 30.83 17.94 2.05
N ILE A 220 30.30 18.26 3.23
CA ILE A 220 31.01 18.82 4.37
C ILE A 220 31.15 17.79 5.49
N ASP A 221 32.18 17.93 6.32
CA ASP A 221 32.23 17.27 7.62
C ASP A 221 31.34 17.99 8.64
N GLU A 222 31.30 17.44 9.87
CA GLU A 222 30.49 18.01 10.95
C GLU A 222 30.92 19.43 11.34
N GLN A 223 32.18 19.80 11.11
CA GLN A 223 32.71 21.13 11.39
C GLN A 223 32.38 22.12 10.25
N GLY A 224 31.76 21.66 9.17
CA GLY A 224 31.41 22.46 8.00
C GLY A 224 32.56 22.63 7.01
N LYS A 225 33.65 21.86 7.15
CA LYS A 225 34.75 21.89 6.18
C LYS A 225 34.35 21.06 4.97
N ILE A 226 34.56 21.62 3.78
CA ILE A 226 34.34 20.93 2.51
C ILE A 226 35.31 19.75 2.41
N VAL A 227 34.75 18.54 2.28
CA VAL A 227 35.48 17.28 2.06
C VAL A 227 35.38 16.89 0.59
N ILE A 228 34.23 17.12 -0.04
CA ILE A 228 34.02 16.89 -1.48
C ILE A 228 33.42 18.15 -2.07
N GLU A 229 34.14 18.75 -3.03
CA GLU A 229 33.70 19.97 -3.70
C GLU A 229 32.35 19.78 -4.42
N PRO A 230 31.47 20.81 -4.43
CA PRO A 230 30.21 20.77 -5.15
C PRO A 230 30.36 20.43 -6.64
N LYS A 231 29.85 19.26 -7.04
CA LYS A 231 29.89 18.82 -8.44
C LYS A 231 28.71 17.93 -8.86
N PHE A 232 27.94 17.41 -7.91
CA PHE A 232 26.85 16.49 -8.19
C PHE A 232 25.53 17.22 -8.40
N SER A 233 24.66 16.66 -9.24
CA SER A 233 23.29 17.17 -9.41
C SER A 233 22.39 16.71 -8.25
N SER A 234 22.52 15.45 -7.83
CA SER A 234 21.92 14.90 -6.62
C SER A 234 22.96 14.08 -5.82
N ALA A 235 22.75 13.96 -4.52
CA ALA A 235 23.64 13.23 -3.62
C ALA A 235 22.85 12.73 -2.39
N GLU A 236 22.95 11.44 -2.10
CA GLU A 236 22.34 10.82 -0.92
C GLU A 236 23.26 10.91 0.31
N SER A 237 22.72 10.61 1.49
CA SER A 237 23.55 10.53 2.70
C SER A 237 24.51 9.35 2.64
N PHE A 238 25.65 9.46 3.32
CA PHE A 238 26.60 8.36 3.41
C PHE A 238 26.04 7.21 4.25
N ILE A 239 26.03 6.00 3.69
CA ILE A 239 25.68 4.75 4.36
C ILE A 239 26.80 3.74 4.08
N ASP A 240 27.32 3.10 5.12
CA ASP A 240 28.46 2.19 5.10
C ASP A 240 29.66 2.71 4.29
N GLY A 241 29.95 4.01 4.45
CA GLY A 241 31.05 4.69 3.76
C GLY A 241 30.87 4.82 2.25
N ARG A 242 29.65 4.71 1.74
CA ARG A 242 29.27 4.94 0.35
C ARG A 242 28.14 5.97 0.24
N ALA A 243 28.10 6.70 -0.86
CA ALA A 243 26.97 7.55 -1.19
C ALA A 243 26.61 7.40 -2.67
N ILE A 244 25.31 7.35 -2.96
CA ILE A 244 24.79 7.41 -4.32
C ILE A 244 24.75 8.88 -4.76
N VAL A 245 25.27 9.17 -5.94
CA VAL A 245 25.36 10.52 -6.49
C VAL A 245 24.97 10.51 -7.96
N SER A 246 24.47 11.62 -8.47
CA SER A 246 24.17 11.76 -9.89
C SER A 246 24.91 12.93 -10.55
N LEU A 247 25.13 12.78 -11.85
CA LEU A 247 25.49 13.87 -12.76
C LEU A 247 24.33 14.06 -13.74
N SER A 248 24.04 15.31 -14.07
CA SER A 248 23.06 15.65 -15.11
C SER A 248 23.80 15.94 -16.40
N ASP A 249 23.52 15.18 -17.45
CA ASP A 249 24.03 15.40 -18.80
C ASP A 249 22.88 15.32 -19.80
N ASN A 250 22.71 16.33 -20.67
CA ASN A 250 21.65 16.40 -21.67
C ASN A 250 20.23 16.07 -21.15
N ASN A 251 19.88 16.60 -19.96
CA ASN A 251 18.62 16.33 -19.25
C ASN A 251 18.41 14.85 -18.85
N ARG A 252 19.48 14.05 -18.80
CA ARG A 252 19.47 12.69 -18.26
C ARG A 252 20.33 12.66 -16.99
N GLU A 253 19.77 12.11 -15.93
CA GLU A 253 20.50 11.83 -14.71
C GLU A 253 21.22 10.49 -14.84
N GLN A 254 22.52 10.49 -14.55
CA GLN A 254 23.34 9.30 -14.48
C GLN A 254 23.85 9.11 -13.07
N TYR A 255 23.47 8.00 -12.45
CA TYR A 255 23.80 7.66 -11.08
C TYR A 255 25.10 6.84 -11.01
N GLY A 256 25.90 7.13 -10.00
CA GLY A 256 27.10 6.40 -9.61
C GLY A 256 27.20 6.31 -8.08
N VAL A 257 28.24 5.64 -7.59
CA VAL A 257 28.51 5.48 -6.16
C VAL A 257 29.92 5.99 -5.87
N ILE A 258 30.05 6.80 -4.84
CA ILE A 258 31.34 7.33 -4.37
C ILE A 258 31.73 6.78 -3.00
N ASP A 259 33.02 6.81 -2.70
CA ASP A 259 33.53 6.66 -1.34
C ASP A 259 33.53 8.01 -0.58
N ARG A 260 33.95 7.97 0.69
CA ARG A 260 34.03 9.14 1.59
C ARG A 260 35.01 10.23 1.12
N THR A 261 35.89 9.92 0.17
CA THR A 261 36.84 10.88 -0.43
C THR A 261 36.32 11.51 -1.71
N GLY A 262 35.16 11.03 -2.22
CA GLY A 262 34.55 11.49 -3.46
C GLY A 262 35.08 10.79 -4.71
N HIS A 263 35.84 9.69 -4.56
CA HIS A 263 36.23 8.83 -5.67
C HIS A 263 35.08 7.91 -6.04
N TYR A 264 34.87 7.72 -7.35
CA TYR A 264 33.85 6.79 -7.84
C TYR A 264 34.28 5.35 -7.63
N VAL A 265 33.46 4.63 -6.87
CA VAL A 265 33.47 3.17 -6.76
C VAL A 265 32.66 2.57 -7.91
N ILE A 266 31.51 3.19 -8.23
CA ILE A 266 30.71 2.91 -9.42
C ILE A 266 30.61 4.20 -10.22
N LYS A 267 31.12 4.21 -11.45
CA LYS A 267 31.06 5.40 -12.31
C LYS A 267 29.62 5.69 -12.75
N PRO A 268 29.23 6.97 -12.88
CA PRO A 268 27.92 7.35 -13.41
C PRO A 268 27.68 6.76 -14.80
N ASN A 269 26.71 5.86 -14.92
CA ASN A 269 26.28 5.25 -16.20
C ASN A 269 24.92 4.52 -16.08
N TYR A 270 24.18 4.79 -15.02
CA TYR A 270 22.96 4.06 -14.65
C TYR A 270 21.82 5.06 -14.49
N ASN A 271 20.60 4.68 -14.92
CA ASN A 271 19.42 5.54 -14.73
C ASN A 271 18.89 5.48 -13.29
N GLN A 272 19.33 4.49 -12.52
CA GLN A 272 18.98 4.31 -11.12
C GLN A 272 20.05 3.48 -10.39
N ILE A 273 20.34 3.81 -9.14
CA ILE A 273 21.07 2.94 -8.21
C ILE A 273 20.30 2.93 -6.90
N LEU A 274 20.13 1.76 -6.30
CA LEU A 274 19.51 1.60 -4.98
C LEU A 274 20.52 0.94 -4.04
N TYR A 275 20.66 1.46 -2.82
CA TYR A 275 21.36 0.74 -1.75
C TYR A 275 20.46 -0.37 -1.21
N LEU A 276 20.99 -1.59 -1.14
CA LEU A 276 20.26 -2.79 -0.74
C LEU A 276 20.74 -3.33 0.61
N ASP A 277 21.28 -2.48 1.48
CA ASP A 277 21.92 -2.90 2.73
C ASP A 277 23.12 -3.84 2.54
N GLU A 278 23.84 -4.10 3.64
CA GLU A 278 24.97 -5.04 3.69
C GLU A 278 26.05 -4.85 2.61
N GLY A 279 26.26 -3.61 2.16
CA GLY A 279 27.21 -3.25 1.13
C GLY A 279 26.83 -3.77 -0.27
N ARG A 280 25.54 -3.82 -0.59
CA ARG A 280 25.01 -4.22 -1.91
C ARG A 280 24.22 -3.09 -2.57
N PHE A 281 24.23 -3.12 -3.90
CA PHE A 281 23.55 -2.12 -4.73
C PHE A 281 22.79 -2.80 -5.86
N ALA A 282 21.57 -2.37 -6.14
CA ALA A 282 20.92 -2.61 -7.43
C ALA A 282 21.34 -1.49 -8.38
N ILE A 283 21.98 -1.84 -9.50
CA ILE A 283 22.30 -0.89 -10.56
C ILE A 283 21.33 -1.08 -11.73
N GLY A 284 20.62 -0.02 -12.09
CA GLY A 284 19.54 -0.02 -13.08
C GLY A 284 19.98 0.49 -14.45
N LYS A 285 19.42 -0.10 -15.50
CA LYS A 285 19.43 0.45 -16.86
C LYS A 285 18.03 0.50 -17.42
N GLU A 286 17.79 1.48 -18.28
CA GLU A 286 16.54 1.61 -19.03
C GLU A 286 16.31 0.34 -19.87
N MET A 287 15.12 -0.25 -19.80
CA MET A 287 14.78 -1.38 -20.67
C MET A 287 14.69 -0.97 -22.15
N ASP A 288 14.23 0.26 -22.40
CA ASP A 288 14.24 0.88 -23.73
C ASP A 288 14.76 2.33 -23.62
N PRO A 289 15.93 2.65 -24.18
CA PRO A 289 16.49 4.01 -24.18
C PRO A 289 15.63 5.07 -24.90
N LYS A 290 14.65 4.65 -25.71
CA LYS A 290 13.69 5.54 -26.37
C LYS A 290 12.52 5.93 -25.46
N LEU A 291 12.28 5.16 -24.40
CA LEU A 291 11.27 5.42 -23.37
C LEU A 291 11.95 5.38 -21.99
N PRO A 292 12.83 6.34 -21.67
CA PRO A 292 13.70 6.29 -20.47
C PRO A 292 12.95 6.33 -19.13
N CYS A 293 11.69 6.74 -19.15
CA CYS A 293 10.76 6.70 -18.01
C CYS A 293 10.06 5.33 -17.83
N MET A 294 10.35 4.34 -18.68
CA MET A 294 10.01 2.94 -18.42
C MET A 294 10.80 2.37 -17.24
N ARG A 295 10.37 1.18 -16.80
CA ARG A 295 11.03 0.40 -15.75
C ARG A 295 12.52 0.18 -16.05
N SER A 296 13.30 0.18 -14.98
CA SER A 296 14.70 -0.26 -15.01
C SER A 296 14.78 -1.78 -14.95
N ILE A 297 15.75 -2.36 -15.64
CA ILE A 297 16.23 -3.71 -15.36
C ILE A 297 17.51 -3.62 -14.53
N TYR A 298 17.67 -4.48 -13.54
CA TYR A 298 18.71 -4.37 -12.53
C TYR A 298 19.72 -5.51 -12.60
N ALA A 299 20.96 -5.16 -12.28
CA ALA A 299 22.01 -6.09 -11.88
C ALA A 299 22.42 -5.82 -10.42
N LEU A 300 22.96 -6.83 -9.76
CA LEU A 300 23.55 -6.69 -8.42
C LEU A 300 25.00 -6.22 -8.52
N ALA A 301 25.39 -5.27 -7.67
CA ALA A 301 26.78 -4.85 -7.47
C ALA A 301 27.16 -4.84 -5.99
N ASP A 302 28.46 -4.93 -5.71
CA ASP A 302 29.02 -4.81 -4.36
C ASP A 302 29.54 -3.40 -4.03
N SER A 303 29.90 -3.17 -2.77
CA SER A 303 30.49 -1.92 -2.29
C SER A 303 31.92 -1.64 -2.79
N GLY A 304 32.53 -2.57 -3.51
CA GLY A 304 33.78 -2.37 -4.27
C GLY A 304 33.53 -1.95 -5.73
N GLY A 305 32.28 -1.97 -6.19
CA GLY A 305 31.87 -1.62 -7.55
C GLY A 305 31.90 -2.79 -8.53
N HIS A 306 32.11 -4.04 -8.06
CA HIS A 306 32.02 -5.20 -8.93
C HIS A 306 30.56 -5.52 -9.24
N ILE A 307 30.25 -5.69 -10.53
CA ILE A 307 28.95 -6.17 -10.99
C ILE A 307 28.93 -7.69 -10.86
N LEU A 308 28.01 -8.21 -10.05
CA LEU A 308 27.94 -9.61 -9.65
C LEU A 308 26.99 -10.44 -10.51
N THR A 309 26.01 -9.81 -11.17
CA THR A 309 25.03 -10.47 -12.05
C THR A 309 24.84 -9.74 -13.37
N GLY A 310 24.15 -10.36 -14.33
CA GLY A 310 23.60 -9.63 -15.48
C GLY A 310 22.43 -8.72 -15.10
N PHE A 311 22.02 -7.87 -16.04
CA PHE A 311 20.78 -7.07 -15.93
C PHE A 311 19.58 -7.96 -16.27
N ILE A 312 19.08 -8.68 -15.27
CA ILE A 312 18.02 -9.68 -15.45
C ILE A 312 16.87 -9.50 -14.45
N PHE A 313 17.03 -8.65 -13.43
CA PHE A 313 16.05 -8.51 -12.37
C PHE A 313 15.12 -7.31 -12.61
N ASN A 314 13.83 -7.52 -12.40
CA ASN A 314 12.82 -6.45 -12.37
C ASN A 314 12.69 -5.82 -10.98
N GLY A 315 13.18 -6.51 -9.95
CA GLY A 315 13.20 -6.04 -8.57
C GLY A 315 14.20 -6.86 -7.75
N ILE A 316 14.85 -6.18 -6.82
CA ILE A 316 15.76 -6.75 -5.81
C ILE A 316 15.39 -6.09 -4.48
N THR A 317 15.08 -6.86 -3.46
CA THR A 317 14.85 -6.33 -2.10
C THR A 317 16.16 -6.02 -1.41
N ASN A 318 16.11 -5.30 -0.29
CA ASN A 318 17.27 -5.17 0.59
C ASN A 318 17.75 -6.55 1.06
N PHE A 319 19.05 -6.64 1.31
CA PHE A 319 19.70 -7.78 1.93
C PHE A 319 19.39 -7.80 3.42
N GLN A 320 18.99 -8.97 3.90
CA GLN A 320 18.83 -9.26 5.32
C GLN A 320 19.48 -10.62 5.60
N ASP A 321 20.40 -10.63 6.56
CA ASP A 321 21.22 -11.80 6.92
C ASP A 321 21.92 -12.43 5.71
N GLY A 322 22.37 -11.59 4.78
CA GLY A 322 23.09 -11.98 3.57
C GLY A 322 22.25 -12.55 2.44
N LEU A 323 20.92 -12.43 2.51
CA LEU A 323 19.98 -12.86 1.48
C LEU A 323 19.11 -11.71 0.99
N ALA A 324 18.80 -11.68 -0.31
CA ALA A 324 17.81 -10.78 -0.88
C ALA A 324 16.85 -11.55 -1.79
N SER A 325 15.58 -11.12 -1.82
CA SER A 325 14.61 -11.61 -2.79
C SER A 325 14.78 -10.85 -4.12
N VAL A 326 14.70 -11.58 -5.22
CA VAL A 326 14.73 -11.06 -6.59
C VAL A 326 13.55 -11.55 -7.41
N SER A 327 13.21 -10.80 -8.45
CA SER A 327 12.23 -11.21 -9.48
C SER A 327 12.81 -11.03 -10.87
N ASP A 328 12.72 -12.06 -11.72
CA ASP A 328 13.25 -12.08 -13.10
C ASP A 328 12.16 -12.03 -14.18
N ALA A 329 10.98 -11.50 -13.83
CA ALA A 329 9.73 -11.50 -14.61
C ALA A 329 8.97 -12.84 -14.63
N GLN A 330 9.68 -13.98 -14.53
CA GLN A 330 9.07 -15.31 -14.57
C GLN A 330 8.96 -15.92 -13.18
N HIS A 331 9.95 -15.69 -12.34
CA HIS A 331 10.06 -16.25 -11.00
C HIS A 331 10.53 -15.20 -9.99
N THR A 332 10.17 -15.45 -8.74
CA THR A 332 10.62 -14.73 -7.55
C THR A 332 11.32 -15.73 -6.62
N TYR A 333 12.53 -15.42 -6.16
CA TYR A 333 13.39 -16.31 -5.36
C TYR A 333 14.46 -15.55 -4.59
N PHE A 334 15.17 -16.22 -3.69
CA PHE A 334 16.30 -15.63 -2.95
C PHE A 334 17.65 -15.83 -3.64
N ILE A 335 18.52 -14.83 -3.50
CA ILE A 335 19.93 -14.88 -3.87
C ILE A 335 20.83 -14.58 -2.68
N ASP A 336 22.06 -15.09 -2.71
CA ASP A 336 23.14 -14.68 -1.81
C ASP A 336 23.76 -13.34 -2.22
N LYS A 337 24.70 -12.87 -1.40
CA LYS A 337 25.52 -11.68 -1.67
C LYS A 337 26.38 -11.75 -2.94
N LEU A 338 26.52 -12.90 -3.59
CA LEU A 338 27.22 -13.05 -4.86
C LEU A 338 26.23 -13.12 -6.05
N GLY A 339 24.93 -12.97 -5.80
CA GLY A 339 23.89 -13.07 -6.82
C GLY A 339 23.53 -14.51 -7.19
N LYS A 340 23.96 -15.50 -6.41
CA LYS A 340 23.66 -16.92 -6.67
C LYS A 340 22.34 -17.29 -6.02
N ARG A 341 21.48 -17.99 -6.77
CA ARG A 341 20.22 -18.52 -6.26
C ARG A 341 20.45 -19.47 -5.08
N ILE A 342 19.63 -19.33 -4.05
CA ILE A 342 19.59 -20.25 -2.92
C ILE A 342 18.64 -21.42 -3.23
N GLU A 343 19.21 -22.57 -3.57
CA GLU A 343 18.45 -23.75 -4.03
C GLU A 343 17.48 -24.32 -2.99
N GLN A 344 17.82 -24.25 -1.70
CA GLN A 344 16.97 -24.75 -0.61
C GLN A 344 15.78 -23.86 -0.26
N LEU A 345 15.73 -22.63 -0.78
CA LEU A 345 14.67 -21.67 -0.53
C LEU A 345 13.64 -21.66 -1.68
N PRO A 346 12.40 -21.25 -1.42
CA PRO A 346 11.34 -21.33 -2.42
C PRO A 346 11.64 -20.48 -3.66
N MET A 347 11.23 -21.00 -4.81
CA MET A 347 11.15 -20.28 -6.08
C MET A 347 9.69 -20.29 -6.53
N VAL A 348 9.09 -19.11 -6.62
CA VAL A 348 7.66 -18.95 -6.90
C VAL A 348 7.51 -18.38 -8.29
N ARG A 349 6.63 -18.97 -9.11
CA ARG A 349 6.33 -18.44 -10.44
C ARG A 349 5.54 -17.14 -10.33
N GLY A 350 6.02 -16.10 -11.00
CA GLY A 350 5.46 -14.76 -10.98
C GLY A 350 6.48 -13.71 -10.57
N SER A 351 6.03 -12.45 -10.53
CA SER A 351 6.84 -11.30 -10.15
C SER A 351 6.38 -10.79 -8.79
N GLY A 352 7.31 -10.56 -7.88
CA GLY A 352 6.99 -9.98 -6.57
C GLY A 352 8.18 -10.02 -5.62
N SER A 353 7.92 -10.31 -4.35
CA SER A 353 8.93 -10.42 -3.30
C SER A 353 8.68 -11.60 -2.38
N LEU A 354 9.76 -12.08 -1.78
CA LEU A 354 9.77 -13.01 -0.64
C LEU A 354 10.46 -12.31 0.54
N SER A 355 9.93 -12.49 1.75
CA SER A 355 10.54 -12.01 3.00
C SER A 355 10.56 -13.12 4.04
N PHE A 356 11.54 -13.07 4.93
CA PHE A 356 11.52 -13.90 6.14
C PHE A 356 10.63 -13.22 7.17
N GLU A 357 9.62 -13.94 7.63
CA GLU A 357 8.71 -13.50 8.69
C GLU A 357 8.82 -14.48 9.85
N LYS A 358 9.63 -14.12 10.85
CA LYS A 358 9.91 -14.97 12.03
C LYS A 358 10.32 -16.39 11.61
N THR A 359 9.39 -17.35 11.65
CA THR A 359 9.63 -18.77 11.30
C THR A 359 9.21 -19.16 9.88
N LEU A 360 8.54 -18.27 9.14
CA LEU A 360 8.02 -18.52 7.80
C LEU A 360 8.73 -17.67 6.75
N ILE A 361 8.51 -18.03 5.50
CA ILE A 361 8.81 -17.19 4.35
C ILE A 361 7.47 -16.70 3.80
N LYS A 362 7.25 -15.40 3.83
CA LYS A 362 6.09 -14.74 3.21
C LYS A 362 6.42 -14.42 1.76
N GLY A 363 5.46 -14.63 0.88
CA GLY A 363 5.59 -14.27 -0.52
C GLY A 363 4.38 -13.48 -0.99
N ASP A 364 4.62 -12.28 -1.50
CA ASP A 364 3.65 -11.52 -2.29
C ASP A 364 4.10 -11.60 -3.74
N VAL A 365 3.48 -12.50 -4.51
CA VAL A 365 3.87 -12.81 -5.88
C VAL A 365 2.67 -12.73 -6.79
N ASP A 366 2.75 -11.85 -7.80
CA ASP A 366 1.63 -11.45 -8.65
C ASP A 366 0.41 -11.02 -7.82
N GLU A 367 0.61 -10.20 -6.78
CA GLU A 367 -0.44 -9.64 -5.91
C GLU A 367 -1.25 -10.72 -5.15
N ARG A 368 -0.61 -11.86 -4.86
CA ARG A 368 -1.21 -12.95 -4.08
C ARG A 368 -0.27 -13.39 -2.98
N LEU A 369 -0.84 -13.49 -1.78
CA LEU A 369 -0.10 -13.87 -0.58
C LEU A 369 0.09 -15.38 -0.49
N ASN A 370 1.30 -15.79 -0.13
CA ASN A 370 1.70 -17.19 0.08
C ASN A 370 2.62 -17.27 1.31
N TYR A 371 2.58 -18.41 2.01
CA TYR A 371 3.47 -18.71 3.12
C TYR A 371 4.13 -20.07 2.91
N PHE A 372 5.45 -20.09 3.09
CA PHE A 372 6.27 -21.29 3.01
C PHE A 372 6.97 -21.51 4.36
N ASN A 373 7.32 -22.76 4.66
CA ASN A 373 8.31 -23.00 5.71
C ASN A 373 9.74 -22.70 5.20
N GLN A 374 10.72 -22.76 6.09
CA GLN A 374 12.12 -22.47 5.75
C GLN A 374 12.78 -23.48 4.79
N ASN A 375 12.14 -24.63 4.54
CA ASN A 375 12.57 -25.61 3.54
C ASN A 375 11.89 -25.39 2.17
N GLY A 376 11.08 -24.34 2.02
CA GLY A 376 10.38 -24.01 0.78
C GLY A 376 9.06 -24.77 0.56
N GLU A 377 8.56 -25.52 1.54
CA GLU A 377 7.25 -26.18 1.43
C GLU A 377 6.12 -25.15 1.61
N LEU A 378 5.17 -25.13 0.67
CA LEU A 378 4.00 -24.25 0.75
C LEU A 378 3.07 -24.69 1.89
N LEU A 379 2.86 -23.82 2.88
CA LEU A 379 1.98 -24.05 4.02
C LEU A 379 0.60 -23.43 3.82
N TRP A 380 0.53 -22.28 3.16
CA TRP A 380 -0.70 -21.56 2.91
C TRP A 380 -0.58 -20.71 1.65
N LYS A 381 -1.67 -20.62 0.89
CA LYS A 381 -1.79 -19.67 -0.23
C LYS A 381 -3.18 -19.05 -0.20
N GLN A 382 -3.28 -17.83 -0.69
CA GLN A 382 -4.54 -17.12 -0.79
C GLN A 382 -5.60 -17.96 -1.53
N ALA A 383 -6.78 -18.09 -0.93
CA ALA A 383 -7.88 -18.83 -1.51
C ALA A 383 -8.38 -18.16 -2.79
N THR A 384 -8.59 -18.97 -3.83
CA THR A 384 -9.09 -18.54 -5.14
C THR A 384 -10.57 -18.88 -5.33
N ILE A 385 -11.28 -19.23 -4.26
CA ILE A 385 -12.64 -19.77 -4.31
C ILE A 385 -13.49 -19.01 -3.32
N VAL A 386 -14.62 -18.47 -3.79
CA VAL A 386 -15.66 -17.81 -2.98
C VAL A 386 -16.93 -18.65 -3.07
N PRO A 387 -17.22 -19.51 -2.08
CA PRO A 387 -18.46 -20.26 -2.02
C PRO A 387 -19.64 -19.31 -1.82
N LEU A 388 -20.70 -19.46 -2.62
CA LEU A 388 -21.93 -18.66 -2.47
C LEU A 388 -23.00 -19.43 -1.70
N ASN A 389 -23.18 -20.71 -2.06
CA ASN A 389 -24.02 -21.68 -1.35
C ASN A 389 -23.60 -23.11 -1.77
N ASN A 390 -24.41 -24.12 -1.44
CA ASN A 390 -24.13 -25.52 -1.81
C ASN A 390 -24.15 -25.81 -3.32
N ASN A 391 -24.67 -24.90 -4.13
CA ASN A 391 -24.80 -25.06 -5.57
C ASN A 391 -23.81 -24.20 -6.35
N TYR A 392 -23.58 -22.95 -5.93
CA TYR A 392 -22.80 -21.97 -6.70
C TYR A 392 -21.51 -21.57 -6.01
N THR A 393 -20.49 -21.34 -6.82
CA THR A 393 -19.17 -20.90 -6.36
C THR A 393 -18.55 -19.97 -7.39
N VAL A 394 -17.85 -18.92 -6.95
CA VAL A 394 -17.02 -18.08 -7.82
C VAL A 394 -15.57 -18.49 -7.66
N VAL A 395 -14.94 -18.89 -8.76
CA VAL A 395 -13.54 -19.29 -8.84
C VAL A 395 -12.74 -18.20 -9.54
N GLU A 396 -11.66 -17.78 -8.92
CA GLU A 396 -10.69 -16.86 -9.51
C GLU A 396 -9.81 -17.58 -10.54
N GLN A 397 -9.67 -16.95 -11.70
CA GLN A 397 -8.78 -17.36 -12.77
C GLN A 397 -7.73 -16.27 -13.00
N LYS A 398 -6.49 -16.69 -13.31
CA LYS A 398 -5.37 -15.79 -13.55
C LYS A 398 -5.03 -15.73 -15.04
N TYR A 399 -4.88 -14.52 -15.57
CA TYR A 399 -4.41 -14.25 -16.91
C TYR A 399 -3.21 -13.29 -16.87
N LYS A 400 -2.02 -13.80 -17.20
CA LYS A 400 -0.76 -13.04 -17.23
C LYS A 400 0.03 -13.41 -18.49
N PRO A 401 -0.29 -12.83 -19.66
CA PRO A 401 0.36 -13.19 -20.92
C PRO A 401 1.81 -12.68 -21.01
N ASN A 402 2.14 -11.59 -20.31
CA ASN A 402 3.47 -10.99 -20.26
C ASN A 402 3.70 -10.25 -18.92
N LYS A 403 4.81 -9.50 -18.82
CA LYS A 403 5.22 -8.77 -17.60
C LYS A 403 4.37 -7.52 -17.28
N ASP A 404 3.65 -6.98 -18.26
CA ASP A 404 2.95 -5.69 -18.17
C ASP A 404 1.43 -5.88 -18.04
N TYR A 405 0.94 -7.13 -17.99
CA TYR A 405 -0.49 -7.43 -17.96
C TYR A 405 -0.81 -8.56 -16.97
N LEU A 406 -1.56 -8.26 -15.92
CA LEU A 406 -1.99 -9.21 -14.90
C LEU A 406 -3.47 -9.01 -14.59
N VAL A 407 -4.31 -10.01 -14.86
CA VAL A 407 -5.75 -9.94 -14.56
C VAL A 407 -6.19 -11.19 -13.82
N TYR A 408 -6.78 -10.99 -12.65
CA TYR A 408 -7.58 -11.97 -11.94
C TYR A 408 -9.06 -11.75 -12.28
N PHE A 409 -9.72 -12.77 -12.82
CA PHE A 409 -11.11 -12.66 -13.28
C PHE A 409 -11.99 -13.78 -12.71
N PRO A 410 -13.30 -13.53 -12.51
CA PRO A 410 -14.21 -14.49 -11.91
C PRO A 410 -14.72 -15.51 -12.95
N GLN A 411 -14.87 -16.75 -12.50
CA GLN A 411 -15.57 -17.82 -13.20
C GLN A 411 -16.59 -18.44 -12.25
N ILE A 412 -17.86 -18.47 -12.64
CA ILE A 412 -18.94 -19.06 -11.86
C ILE A 412 -19.05 -20.56 -12.19
N GLU A 413 -19.16 -21.37 -11.14
CA GLU A 413 -19.42 -22.80 -11.20
C GLU A 413 -20.78 -23.14 -10.55
N GLY A 414 -21.44 -24.18 -11.07
CA GLY A 414 -22.70 -24.70 -10.55
C GLY A 414 -23.98 -24.22 -11.24
N MET A 415 -23.86 -23.35 -12.24
CA MET A 415 -25.00 -22.90 -13.04
C MET A 415 -25.48 -24.03 -13.96
N LYS A 416 -26.79 -24.35 -13.92
CA LYS A 416 -27.38 -25.43 -14.73
C LYS A 416 -27.50 -25.07 -16.22
N ILE A 417 -27.64 -23.78 -16.52
CA ILE A 417 -27.81 -23.26 -17.88
C ILE A 417 -26.95 -22.01 -18.05
N HIS A 418 -26.50 -21.75 -19.28
CA HIS A 418 -25.79 -20.54 -19.68
C HIS A 418 -24.48 -20.21 -18.91
N GLN A 419 -23.91 -21.14 -18.14
CA GLN A 419 -22.67 -20.94 -17.38
C GLN A 419 -21.52 -20.41 -18.26
N GLU A 420 -21.27 -21.06 -19.40
CA GLU A 420 -20.19 -20.67 -20.32
C GLU A 420 -20.40 -19.27 -20.89
N LYS A 421 -21.65 -18.92 -21.24
CA LYS A 421 -22.01 -17.58 -21.73
C LYS A 421 -21.74 -16.52 -20.66
N VAL A 422 -22.14 -16.78 -19.42
CA VAL A 422 -21.91 -15.86 -18.30
C VAL A 422 -20.42 -15.70 -18.01
N ASN A 423 -19.68 -16.81 -17.96
CA ASN A 423 -18.24 -16.78 -17.71
C ASN A 423 -17.46 -16.11 -18.84
N HIS A 424 -17.91 -16.25 -20.09
CA HIS A 424 -17.34 -15.51 -21.21
C HIS A 424 -17.55 -14.00 -21.04
N ALA A 425 -18.78 -13.57 -20.73
CA ALA A 425 -19.09 -12.17 -20.49
C ALA A 425 -18.30 -11.59 -19.30
N LEU A 426 -18.12 -12.34 -18.21
CA LEU A 426 -17.30 -11.94 -17.07
C LEU A 426 -15.82 -11.77 -17.44
N LYS A 427 -15.28 -12.69 -18.24
CA LYS A 427 -13.90 -12.62 -18.74
C LYS A 427 -13.68 -11.38 -19.62
N GLU A 428 -14.63 -11.07 -20.50
CA GLU A 428 -14.59 -9.85 -21.33
C GLU A 428 -14.72 -8.58 -20.47
N LEU A 429 -15.63 -8.58 -19.50
CA LEU A 429 -15.85 -7.44 -18.61
C LEU A 429 -14.61 -7.15 -17.74
N ALA A 430 -13.90 -8.20 -17.30
CA ALA A 430 -12.61 -8.15 -16.60
C ALA A 430 -11.45 -7.64 -17.48
N GLY A 431 -11.70 -7.40 -18.76
CA GLY A 431 -10.72 -6.83 -19.67
C GLY A 431 -9.70 -7.84 -20.19
N VAL A 432 -9.92 -9.15 -20.06
CA VAL A 432 -8.95 -10.15 -20.55
C VAL A 432 -8.79 -10.05 -22.08
N LYS A 433 -7.63 -9.51 -22.51
CA LYS A 433 -7.27 -9.33 -23.93
C LYS A 433 -6.23 -10.36 -24.36
N THR A 434 -6.50 -11.11 -25.43
CA THR A 434 -5.50 -12.01 -26.04
C THR A 434 -4.37 -11.19 -26.64
N MET A 435 -3.13 -11.46 -26.23
CA MET A 435 -1.94 -10.79 -26.76
C MET A 435 -0.73 -11.74 -26.81
N PRO A 436 0.18 -11.59 -27.78
CA PRO A 436 1.43 -12.34 -27.81
C PRO A 436 2.28 -12.10 -26.55
N ALA A 437 2.96 -13.15 -26.07
CA ALA A 437 3.75 -13.08 -24.83
C ALA A 437 4.93 -12.08 -24.90
N HIS A 438 5.41 -11.76 -26.10
CA HIS A 438 6.52 -10.83 -26.33
C HIS A 438 6.08 -9.41 -26.71
N THR A 439 4.78 -9.12 -26.68
CA THR A 439 4.29 -7.77 -26.94
C THR A 439 4.74 -6.85 -25.82
N GLN A 440 5.52 -5.82 -26.18
CA GLN A 440 5.76 -4.68 -25.31
C GLN A 440 4.50 -3.80 -25.33
N LEU A 441 3.94 -3.55 -24.14
CA LEU A 441 2.82 -2.61 -24.00
C LEU A 441 3.36 -1.20 -23.78
N GLU A 442 2.47 -0.21 -23.88
CA GLU A 442 2.73 1.19 -23.52
C GLU A 442 2.19 1.52 -22.11
N SER A 443 1.60 0.53 -21.43
CA SER A 443 1.07 0.64 -20.08
C SER A 443 1.21 -0.68 -19.32
N ASN A 444 1.22 -0.60 -17.99
CA ASN A 444 0.95 -1.75 -17.13
C ASN A 444 -0.55 -1.81 -16.84
N TYR A 445 -1.16 -2.98 -17.00
CA TYR A 445 -2.53 -3.20 -16.56
C TYR A 445 -2.59 -4.28 -15.49
N THR A 446 -3.19 -3.93 -14.36
CA THR A 446 -3.56 -4.88 -13.30
C THR A 446 -5.07 -4.93 -13.19
N GLY A 447 -5.64 -6.10 -12.90
CA GLY A 447 -7.07 -6.32 -12.79
C GLY A 447 -7.41 -7.35 -11.72
N ASP A 448 -8.48 -7.11 -10.98
CA ASP A 448 -8.99 -8.00 -9.94
C ASP A 448 -10.54 -7.91 -9.87
N PHE A 449 -11.15 -8.72 -9.01
CA PHE A 449 -12.59 -8.70 -8.77
C PHE A 449 -12.95 -9.00 -7.32
N GLU A 450 -14.17 -8.61 -6.97
CA GLU A 450 -14.79 -8.81 -5.67
C GLU A 450 -16.27 -9.18 -5.83
N VAL A 451 -16.73 -10.18 -5.07
CA VAL A 451 -18.16 -10.48 -4.96
C VAL A 451 -18.75 -9.55 -3.91
N THR A 452 -19.54 -8.55 -4.33
CA THR A 452 -20.04 -7.51 -3.42
C THR A 452 -21.40 -7.85 -2.83
N LEU A 453 -22.22 -8.62 -3.54
CA LEU A 453 -23.54 -9.04 -3.08
C LEU A 453 -23.91 -10.40 -3.65
N TYR A 454 -24.50 -11.26 -2.83
CA TYR A 454 -25.22 -12.44 -3.27
C TYR A 454 -26.53 -12.56 -2.49
N GLU A 455 -27.65 -12.28 -3.13
CA GLU A 455 -28.98 -12.28 -2.52
C GLU A 455 -29.97 -13.05 -3.40
N LYS A 456 -30.67 -14.03 -2.81
CA LYS A 456 -31.53 -15.00 -3.52
C LYS A 456 -30.86 -15.61 -4.76
N ASN A 457 -31.12 -15.03 -5.94
CA ASN A 457 -30.56 -15.47 -7.23
C ASN A 457 -29.64 -14.44 -7.88
N LEU A 458 -29.57 -13.21 -7.35
CA LEU A 458 -28.71 -12.14 -7.86
C LEU A 458 -27.30 -12.27 -7.28
N LEU A 459 -26.31 -12.33 -8.17
CA LEU A 459 -24.90 -12.15 -7.85
C LEU A 459 -24.43 -10.82 -8.42
N VAL A 460 -23.81 -9.98 -7.60
CA VAL A 460 -23.15 -8.75 -8.02
C VAL A 460 -21.64 -8.93 -7.87
N ILE A 461 -20.92 -8.77 -8.97
CA ILE A 461 -19.45 -8.83 -8.98
C ILE A 461 -18.90 -7.47 -9.41
N LYS A 462 -18.10 -6.86 -8.54
CA LYS A 462 -17.27 -5.70 -8.84
C LYS A 462 -16.00 -6.18 -9.53
N ILE A 463 -15.69 -5.56 -10.66
CA ILE A 463 -14.47 -5.77 -11.43
C ILE A 463 -13.68 -4.47 -11.35
N THR A 464 -12.42 -4.59 -10.94
CA THR A 464 -11.50 -3.49 -10.80
C THR A 464 -10.31 -3.66 -11.72
N GLY A 465 -9.72 -2.56 -12.16
CA GLY A 465 -8.41 -2.58 -12.78
C GLY A 465 -7.69 -1.25 -12.63
N TYR A 466 -6.42 -1.23 -13.03
CA TYR A 466 -5.59 -0.05 -13.02
C TYR A 466 -4.69 -0.07 -14.25
N ASP A 467 -4.95 0.87 -15.17
CA ASP A 467 -4.16 1.06 -16.38
C ASP A 467 -3.15 2.18 -16.12
N TYR A 468 -1.87 1.85 -16.07
CA TYR A 468 -0.78 2.78 -15.82
C TYR A 468 0.05 2.95 -17.09
N PRO A 469 -0.25 3.94 -17.95
CA PRO A 469 0.61 4.30 -19.06
C PRO A 469 2.01 4.60 -18.55
N PHE A 470 3.02 4.05 -19.21
CA PHE A 470 4.40 4.35 -18.84
C PHE A 470 4.63 5.87 -18.91
N CYS A 471 5.43 6.39 -17.98
CA CYS A 471 5.76 7.81 -17.90
C CYS A 471 4.61 8.74 -17.48
N ALA A 472 3.40 8.22 -17.23
CA ALA A 472 2.31 9.03 -16.69
C ALA A 472 2.52 9.35 -15.20
N ALA A 473 1.99 10.49 -14.76
CA ALA A 473 2.03 10.86 -13.35
C ALA A 473 1.24 9.88 -12.46
N HIS A 474 0.15 9.32 -13.00
CA HIS A 474 -0.65 8.27 -12.38
C HIS A 474 -1.32 7.44 -13.47
N GLY A 475 -1.79 6.26 -13.09
CA GLY A 475 -2.68 5.44 -13.91
C GLY A 475 -4.14 5.82 -13.73
N MET A 476 -5.00 5.18 -14.51
CA MET A 476 -6.45 5.34 -14.48
C MET A 476 -7.08 4.07 -13.91
N PRO A 477 -7.81 4.18 -12.77
CA PRO A 477 -8.54 3.04 -12.26
C PRO A 477 -9.77 2.75 -13.13
N VAL A 478 -10.15 1.49 -13.17
CA VAL A 478 -11.33 0.97 -13.86
C VAL A 478 -12.21 0.31 -12.82
N GLU A 479 -13.51 0.62 -12.82
CA GLU A 479 -14.51 -0.02 -11.98
C GLU A 479 -15.74 -0.36 -12.80
N LYS A 480 -16.17 -1.64 -12.76
CA LYS A 480 -17.34 -2.16 -13.47
C LYS A 480 -18.09 -3.15 -12.60
N TYR A 481 -19.39 -3.31 -12.84
CA TYR A 481 -20.22 -4.28 -12.10
C TYR A 481 -20.99 -5.21 -13.05
N ALA A 482 -21.01 -6.49 -12.72
CA ALA A 482 -21.88 -7.49 -13.34
C ALA A 482 -23.04 -7.82 -12.40
N HIS A 483 -24.27 -7.78 -12.91
CA HIS A 483 -25.50 -8.11 -12.18
C HIS A 483 -26.10 -9.38 -12.79
N ILE A 484 -25.89 -10.52 -12.16
CA ILE A 484 -26.12 -11.83 -12.77
C ILE A 484 -27.21 -12.57 -12.02
N ASN A 485 -28.23 -13.05 -12.73
CA ASN A 485 -29.16 -14.03 -12.18
C ASN A 485 -28.59 -15.44 -12.37
N LEU A 486 -28.17 -16.09 -11.28
CA LEU A 486 -27.52 -17.40 -11.31
C LEU A 486 -28.44 -18.53 -11.79
N LYS A 487 -29.76 -18.34 -11.72
CA LYS A 487 -30.74 -19.34 -12.16
C LYS A 487 -30.97 -19.29 -13.68
N THR A 488 -31.01 -18.09 -14.25
CA THR A 488 -31.39 -17.88 -15.65
C THR A 488 -30.21 -17.54 -16.56
N GLY A 489 -29.08 -17.08 -15.99
CA GLY A 489 -27.93 -16.58 -16.74
C GLY A 489 -28.15 -15.19 -17.35
N SER A 490 -29.21 -14.48 -16.96
CA SER A 490 -29.43 -13.08 -17.35
C SER A 490 -28.37 -12.18 -16.71
N ILE A 491 -27.86 -11.21 -17.49
CA ILE A 491 -26.96 -10.16 -17.02
C ILE A 491 -27.67 -8.83 -17.22
N TYR A 492 -27.92 -8.10 -16.13
CA TYR A 492 -28.80 -6.93 -16.14
C TYR A 492 -28.06 -5.62 -16.36
N GLN A 493 -28.71 -4.71 -17.08
CA GLN A 493 -28.37 -3.30 -17.23
C GLN A 493 -29.29 -2.44 -16.35
N LEU A 494 -28.93 -1.17 -16.15
CA LEU A 494 -29.67 -0.24 -15.29
C LEU A 494 -31.16 -0.16 -15.66
N LYS A 495 -31.45 -0.04 -16.95
CA LYS A 495 -32.81 0.04 -17.50
C LYS A 495 -33.71 -1.16 -17.13
N ASP A 496 -33.14 -2.34 -16.89
CA ASP A 496 -33.89 -3.58 -16.65
C ASP A 496 -34.58 -3.59 -15.26
N LEU A 497 -34.19 -2.66 -14.39
CA LEU A 497 -34.80 -2.45 -13.08
C LEU A 497 -36.17 -1.75 -13.18
N PHE A 498 -36.41 -0.99 -14.25
CA PHE A 498 -37.51 -0.04 -14.33
C PHE A 498 -38.63 -0.48 -15.29
N LYS A 499 -39.80 0.15 -15.14
CA LYS A 499 -40.95 -0.08 -16.04
C LYS A 499 -40.60 0.39 -17.46
N SER A 500 -41.13 -0.31 -18.46
CA SER A 500 -40.99 0.12 -19.87
C SER A 500 -41.55 1.53 -20.05
N GLY A 501 -40.80 2.41 -20.72
CA GLY A 501 -41.15 3.82 -20.90
C GLY A 501 -41.00 4.71 -19.66
N SER A 502 -40.49 4.19 -18.54
CA SER A 502 -40.23 5.01 -17.35
C SER A 502 -39.15 6.06 -17.61
N PRO A 503 -39.28 7.28 -17.04
CA PRO A 503 -38.30 8.34 -17.19
C PRO A 503 -37.14 8.20 -16.18
N TYR A 504 -36.63 6.98 -15.95
CA TYR A 504 -35.68 6.69 -14.86
C TYR A 504 -34.41 7.56 -14.94
N VAL A 505 -33.90 7.81 -16.15
CA VAL A 505 -32.74 8.70 -16.38
C VAL A 505 -32.98 10.07 -15.76
N LYS A 506 -34.13 10.69 -16.06
CA LYS A 506 -34.49 12.00 -15.53
C LYS A 506 -34.68 11.95 -14.01
N VAL A 507 -35.47 10.99 -13.52
CA VAL A 507 -35.78 10.87 -12.07
C VAL A 507 -34.52 10.72 -11.24
N ILE A 508 -33.62 9.80 -11.64
CA ILE A 508 -32.36 9.58 -10.94
C ILE A 508 -31.45 10.81 -11.05
N SER A 509 -31.41 11.45 -12.22
CA SER A 509 -30.61 12.66 -12.42
C SER A 509 -31.04 13.79 -11.49
N ASP A 510 -32.35 14.01 -11.37
CA ASP A 510 -32.91 15.04 -10.49
C ASP A 510 -32.55 14.73 -9.03
N MET A 511 -32.69 13.47 -8.58
CA MET A 511 -32.36 13.06 -7.22
C MET A 511 -30.88 13.23 -6.87
N ILE A 512 -29.97 12.86 -7.77
CA ILE A 512 -28.53 13.06 -7.57
C ILE A 512 -28.18 14.54 -7.58
N GLY A 513 -28.76 15.32 -8.49
CA GLY A 513 -28.60 16.78 -8.51
C GLY A 513 -29.04 17.44 -7.21
N ASP A 514 -30.12 16.96 -6.60
CA ASP A 514 -30.57 17.41 -5.29
C ASP A 514 -29.63 16.99 -4.16
N GLN A 515 -29.08 15.77 -4.19
CA GLN A 515 -28.05 15.32 -3.25
C GLN A 515 -26.79 16.19 -3.33
N ILE A 516 -26.32 16.51 -4.55
CA ILE A 516 -25.16 17.39 -4.78
C ILE A 516 -25.39 18.78 -4.18
N LYS A 517 -26.58 19.36 -4.38
CA LYS A 517 -26.90 20.70 -3.86
C LYS A 517 -27.12 20.75 -2.35
N SER A 518 -27.65 19.68 -1.76
CA SER A 518 -28.07 19.67 -0.36
C SER A 518 -27.01 19.16 0.62
N ASN A 519 -25.90 18.60 0.13
CA ASN A 519 -24.85 18.03 0.98
C ASN A 519 -23.54 18.82 0.85
N GLU A 520 -23.21 19.61 1.87
CA GLU A 520 -22.01 20.43 1.93
C GLU A 520 -20.70 19.63 1.75
N LYS A 521 -20.70 18.33 2.09
CA LYS A 521 -19.54 17.46 1.87
C LYS A 521 -19.17 17.38 0.38
N TYR A 522 -20.16 17.36 -0.50
CA TYR A 522 -19.94 17.27 -1.95
C TYR A 522 -19.36 18.55 -2.54
N SER A 523 -19.71 19.70 -1.99
CA SER A 523 -19.14 21.00 -2.37
C SER A 523 -17.61 21.08 -2.19
N SER A 524 -17.04 20.20 -1.35
CA SER A 524 -15.59 20.21 -1.08
C SER A 524 -14.74 19.50 -2.14
N TYR A 525 -15.32 18.65 -3.00
CA TYR A 525 -14.54 17.84 -3.96
C TYR A 525 -15.19 17.58 -5.33
N LEU A 526 -16.51 17.80 -5.47
CA LEU A 526 -17.17 17.73 -6.77
C LEU A 526 -16.98 19.03 -7.56
N PHE A 527 -17.20 18.94 -8.88
CA PHE A 527 -17.40 20.07 -9.78
C PHE A 527 -18.91 20.17 -10.06
N PRO A 528 -19.69 20.94 -9.28
CA PRO A 528 -21.15 20.90 -9.38
C PRO A 528 -21.68 21.30 -10.76
N ASP A 529 -20.96 22.19 -11.46
CA ASP A 529 -21.30 22.65 -12.80
C ASP A 529 -21.09 21.60 -13.88
N GLU A 530 -20.27 20.57 -13.63
CA GLU A 530 -20.02 19.46 -14.56
C GLU A 530 -21.09 18.35 -14.46
N TYR A 531 -21.97 18.42 -13.45
CA TYR A 531 -23.06 17.47 -13.33
C TYR A 531 -24.22 17.81 -14.29
N HIS A 532 -24.38 17.01 -15.34
CA HIS A 532 -25.41 17.21 -16.37
C HIS A 532 -26.50 16.12 -16.37
N GLY A 533 -26.57 15.30 -15.32
CA GLY A 533 -27.43 14.12 -15.25
C GLY A 533 -26.72 12.83 -15.63
N ILE A 534 -27.40 11.71 -15.43
CA ILE A 534 -26.88 10.37 -15.74
C ILE A 534 -27.15 10.00 -17.20
N GLN A 535 -26.35 9.06 -17.74
CA GLN A 535 -26.65 8.40 -19.02
C GLN A 535 -27.61 7.22 -18.84
N ALA A 536 -28.21 6.74 -19.93
CA ALA A 536 -29.10 5.57 -19.89
C ALA A 536 -28.39 4.28 -19.46
N ASP A 537 -27.10 4.16 -19.78
CA ASP A 537 -26.21 3.07 -19.41
C ASP A 537 -25.22 3.47 -18.32
N GLN A 538 -25.57 4.47 -17.48
CA GLN A 538 -24.72 4.92 -16.38
C GLN A 538 -24.27 3.73 -15.52
N PRO A 539 -22.98 3.66 -15.17
CA PRO A 539 -22.48 2.64 -14.27
C PRO A 539 -23.20 2.66 -12.91
N PHE A 540 -23.53 1.47 -12.43
CA PHE A 540 -24.29 1.31 -11.19
C PHE A 540 -23.95 0.01 -10.49
N PHE A 541 -24.35 -0.09 -9.22
CA PHE A 541 -24.41 -1.35 -8.50
C PHE A 541 -25.56 -1.39 -7.48
N ILE A 542 -25.97 -2.61 -7.14
CA ILE A 542 -26.99 -2.87 -6.12
C ILE A 542 -26.30 -3.18 -4.79
N SER A 543 -26.75 -2.53 -3.71
CA SER A 543 -26.35 -2.84 -2.33
C SER A 543 -27.59 -2.94 -1.44
N GLU A 544 -27.41 -3.33 -0.18
CA GLU A 544 -28.48 -3.32 0.82
C GLU A 544 -29.10 -1.92 1.00
N ALA A 545 -28.32 -0.86 0.81
CA ALA A 545 -28.77 0.52 0.97
C ALA A 545 -29.63 1.02 -0.20
N GLY A 546 -29.55 0.40 -1.38
CA GLY A 546 -30.32 0.79 -2.55
C GLY A 546 -29.59 0.67 -3.88
N LEU A 547 -30.00 1.51 -4.84
CA LEU A 547 -29.34 1.68 -6.13
C LEU A 547 -28.19 2.68 -5.98
N ASN A 548 -26.98 2.27 -6.34
CA ASN A 548 -25.79 3.12 -6.28
C ASN A 548 -25.38 3.50 -7.69
N ILE A 549 -25.38 4.80 -7.99
CA ILE A 549 -24.90 5.34 -9.27
C ILE A 549 -23.53 5.93 -9.05
N TYR A 550 -22.57 5.57 -9.89
CA TYR A 550 -21.22 6.10 -9.78
C TYR A 550 -20.73 6.75 -11.07
N PHE A 551 -19.77 7.64 -10.90
CA PHE A 551 -19.13 8.42 -11.94
C PHE A 551 -17.65 8.06 -11.98
N ASN A 552 -17.05 8.05 -13.17
CA ASN A 552 -15.63 7.75 -13.33
C ASN A 552 -14.77 8.90 -12.78
N PRO A 553 -13.50 8.64 -12.43
CA PRO A 553 -12.56 9.71 -12.11
C PRO A 553 -12.54 10.76 -13.23
N TYR A 554 -12.50 12.04 -12.85
CA TYR A 554 -12.60 13.21 -13.73
C TYR A 554 -13.95 13.49 -14.38
N GLU A 555 -14.96 12.64 -14.20
CA GLU A 555 -16.28 12.87 -14.83
C GLU A 555 -17.00 14.07 -14.18
N ILE A 556 -17.06 14.11 -12.84
CA ILE A 556 -17.71 15.19 -12.08
C ILE A 556 -16.88 15.66 -10.87
N ALA A 557 -15.63 15.22 -10.75
CA ALA A 557 -14.77 15.48 -9.60
C ALA A 557 -13.29 15.30 -9.96
N ALA A 558 -12.38 15.85 -9.16
CA ALA A 558 -10.95 15.59 -9.30
C ALA A 558 -10.63 14.10 -9.05
N PHE A 559 -9.51 13.62 -9.60
CA PHE A 559 -9.03 12.22 -9.42
C PHE A 559 -9.03 11.73 -7.97
N ALA A 560 -8.67 12.60 -7.03
CA ALA A 560 -8.59 12.27 -5.61
C ALA A 560 -9.95 11.85 -5.00
N ALA A 561 -11.07 12.21 -5.64
CA ALA A 561 -12.40 11.78 -5.24
C ALA A 561 -12.71 10.32 -5.63
N GLY A 562 -11.85 9.68 -6.44
CA GLY A 562 -12.04 8.31 -6.92
C GLY A 562 -13.26 8.18 -7.83
N PHE A 563 -14.21 7.32 -7.43
CA PHE A 563 -15.49 7.13 -8.12
C PHE A 563 -16.61 7.77 -7.28
N PRO A 564 -16.98 9.04 -7.50
CA PRO A 564 -18.12 9.66 -6.83
C PRO A 564 -19.36 8.77 -6.97
N THR A 565 -19.95 8.38 -5.84
CA THR A 565 -21.05 7.42 -5.79
C THR A 565 -22.23 8.00 -5.01
N PHE A 566 -23.43 7.89 -5.58
CA PHE A 566 -24.68 8.38 -5.00
C PHE A 566 -25.64 7.20 -4.81
N THR A 567 -26.04 6.98 -3.56
CA THR A 567 -26.98 5.93 -3.19
C THR A 567 -28.40 6.50 -3.22
N ILE A 568 -29.32 5.77 -3.84
CA ILE A 568 -30.74 6.08 -3.90
C ILE A 568 -31.50 4.88 -3.31
N PRO A 569 -32.17 5.05 -2.16
CA PRO A 569 -33.00 4.01 -1.56
C PRO A 569 -34.07 3.51 -2.55
N PHE A 570 -34.32 2.20 -2.58
CA PHE A 570 -35.32 1.64 -3.49
C PHE A 570 -36.74 2.14 -3.21
N GLU A 571 -37.04 2.49 -1.96
CA GLU A 571 -38.33 3.05 -1.56
C GLU A 571 -38.65 4.35 -2.30
N ASP A 572 -37.63 5.18 -2.58
CA ASP A 572 -37.77 6.43 -3.32
C ASP A 572 -38.01 6.19 -4.82
N LEU A 573 -37.64 5.01 -5.32
CA LEU A 573 -37.77 4.60 -6.72
C LEU A 573 -39.00 3.70 -6.98
N LYS A 574 -39.77 3.34 -5.95
CA LYS A 574 -40.87 2.35 -6.03
C LYS A 574 -41.89 2.59 -7.14
N ASN A 575 -42.13 3.86 -7.47
CA ASN A 575 -43.12 4.23 -8.49
C ASN A 575 -42.65 3.92 -9.91
N ILE A 576 -41.33 3.90 -10.15
CA ILE A 576 -40.74 3.66 -11.47
C ILE A 576 -40.12 2.27 -11.61
N ILE A 577 -39.79 1.60 -10.50
CA ILE A 577 -39.30 0.22 -10.50
C ILE A 577 -40.37 -0.73 -11.05
N ASN A 578 -39.96 -1.67 -11.88
CA ASN A 578 -40.81 -2.75 -12.31
C ASN A 578 -40.74 -3.90 -11.30
N GLY A 579 -41.60 -3.88 -10.29
CA GLY A 579 -41.64 -4.94 -9.26
C GLY A 579 -41.93 -6.36 -9.82
N ASN A 580 -42.35 -6.46 -11.08
CA ASN A 580 -42.55 -7.72 -11.76
C ASN A 580 -41.38 -8.16 -12.63
N SER A 581 -40.36 -7.31 -12.84
CA SER A 581 -39.20 -7.64 -13.65
C SER A 581 -38.40 -8.79 -13.06
N GLU A 582 -37.72 -9.52 -13.94
CA GLU A 582 -36.82 -10.59 -13.52
C GLU A 582 -35.68 -10.05 -12.65
N PHE A 583 -35.16 -8.86 -12.98
CA PHE A 583 -34.09 -8.22 -12.20
C PHE A 583 -34.55 -7.93 -10.77
N TRP A 584 -35.68 -7.25 -10.57
CA TRP A 584 -36.18 -6.95 -9.23
C TRP A 584 -36.40 -8.22 -8.40
N LYS A 585 -37.08 -9.22 -8.96
CA LYS A 585 -37.35 -10.52 -8.31
C LYS A 585 -36.11 -11.37 -8.05
N SER A 586 -34.96 -11.03 -8.62
CA SER A 586 -33.73 -11.79 -8.41
C SER A 586 -33.12 -11.56 -7.03
N PHE A 587 -33.47 -10.46 -6.35
CA PHE A 587 -32.98 -10.10 -5.01
C PHE A 587 -34.07 -9.62 -4.02
N HIS A 588 -35.28 -9.27 -4.51
CA HIS A 588 -36.48 -9.01 -3.68
C HIS A 588 -37.44 -10.19 -3.67
#